data_AF-A0A0Q7YND1-F1
#
_entry.id   AF-A0A0Q7YND1-F1
#
_cell.length_a   1.000
_cell.length_b   1.000
_cell.length_c   1.000
_cell.angle_alpha   90.00
_cell.angle_beta   90.00
_cell.angle_gamma   90.00
#
_symmetry.space_group_name_H-M   'P 1'
#
loop_
_entity.id
_entity.type
_entity.pdbx_description
1 polymer ?
#
loop_
_entity_poly.entity_id
_entity_poly.type
_entity_poly.pdbx_seq_one_letter_code
_entity_poly.pdbx_strand_id
1 'polypeptide(L)'
;MLLALHQRLIAGDNRANSKIVEAVINPLVAIVVKDVAGLHDRQDAEQMCFDALFDYFLDPAKYNPAQAGLVTYLAAVAKGKARTLRRSQSRRVGHENAFASAAEETEEPPGDADEAAVLDRLDWEAFGGALIKDPGDEVIIALIKQSAHSPAAVAQGLGLAIDAVGLAEAARRIERIRGRARRLAERSEA
;
A
#
# COMPACT_ATOMS: atom_id res chain seq x y z
N MET A 1 -23.28 7.71 18.41
CA MET A 1 -22.69 9.06 18.33
C MET A 1 -22.57 9.57 16.89
N LEU A 2 -21.84 8.90 16.00
CA LEU A 2 -21.67 9.33 14.60
C LEU A 2 -22.98 9.46 13.81
N LEU A 3 -23.96 8.58 14.04
CA LEU A 3 -25.28 8.67 13.40
C LEU A 3 -26.01 9.98 13.73
N ALA A 4 -25.92 10.44 14.99
CA ALA A 4 -26.55 11.69 15.41
C ALA A 4 -25.85 12.92 14.79
N LEU A 5 -24.52 12.85 14.62
CA LEU A 5 -23.77 13.90 13.90
C LEU A 5 -24.15 13.92 12.41
N HIS A 6 -24.30 12.74 11.78
CA HIS A 6 -24.78 12.63 10.41
C HIS A 6 -26.18 13.23 10.22
N GLN A 7 -27.12 12.93 11.13
CA GLN A 7 -28.47 13.51 11.09
C GLN A 7 -28.45 15.04 11.23
N ARG A 8 -27.62 15.58 12.12
CA ARG A 8 -27.42 17.04 12.25
C ARG A 8 -26.85 17.65 10.98
N LEU A 9 -25.89 16.98 10.35
CA LEU A 9 -25.32 17.41 9.08
C LEU A 9 -26.39 17.50 7.97
N ILE A 10 -27.23 16.47 7.83
CA ILE A 10 -28.36 16.49 6.87
C ILE A 10 -29.33 17.63 7.20
N ALA A 11 -29.53 17.95 8.48
CA ALA A 11 -30.35 19.09 8.90
C ALA A 11 -29.69 20.47 8.68
N GLY A 12 -28.51 20.54 8.05
CA GLY A 12 -27.80 21.78 7.72
C GLY A 12 -26.89 22.32 8.83
N ASP A 13 -26.66 21.56 9.91
CA ASP A 13 -25.74 21.97 10.98
C ASP A 13 -24.29 21.69 10.58
N ASN A 14 -23.64 22.69 9.97
CA ASN A 14 -22.25 22.61 9.53
C ASN A 14 -21.23 22.39 10.67
N ARG A 15 -21.59 22.62 11.94
CA ARG A 15 -20.72 22.30 13.08
C ARG A 15 -20.59 20.78 13.30
N ALA A 16 -21.47 19.99 12.69
CA ALA A 16 -21.33 18.54 12.69
C ALA A 16 -20.12 18.07 11.89
N ASN A 17 -19.67 18.82 10.88
CA ASN A 17 -18.54 18.43 10.02
C ASN A 17 -17.25 18.25 10.81
N SER A 18 -16.83 19.26 11.59
CA SER A 18 -15.61 19.18 12.38
C SER A 18 -15.63 18.02 13.38
N LYS A 19 -16.77 17.82 14.06
CA LYS A 19 -16.96 16.72 14.99
C LYS A 19 -16.92 15.35 14.33
N ILE A 20 -17.41 15.23 13.11
CA ILE A 20 -17.29 14.00 12.33
C ILE A 20 -15.83 13.76 11.99
N VAL A 21 -15.11 14.77 11.46
CA VAL A 21 -13.69 14.65 11.11
C VAL A 21 -12.87 14.21 12.33
N GLU A 22 -12.98 14.92 13.45
CA GLU A 22 -12.26 14.61 14.70
C GLU A 22 -12.51 13.16 15.16
N ALA A 23 -13.75 12.68 15.04
CA ALA A 23 -14.12 11.34 15.48
C ALA A 23 -13.68 10.22 14.52
N VAL A 24 -13.48 10.52 13.23
CA VAL A 24 -13.27 9.48 12.21
C VAL A 24 -11.89 9.50 11.56
N ILE A 25 -11.16 10.62 11.54
CA ILE A 25 -9.93 10.73 10.74
C ILE A 25 -8.84 9.73 11.17
N ASN A 26 -8.53 9.68 12.47
CA ASN A 26 -7.52 8.77 13.00
C ASN A 26 -7.84 7.27 12.77
N PRO A 27 -9.05 6.78 13.13
CA PRO A 27 -9.39 5.38 12.86
C PRO A 27 -9.48 5.09 11.35
N LEU A 28 -9.90 6.06 10.54
CA LEU A 28 -9.98 5.90 9.08
C LEU A 28 -8.59 5.74 8.45
N VAL A 29 -7.64 6.59 8.81
CA VAL A 29 -6.24 6.51 8.35
C VAL A 29 -5.61 5.19 8.78
N ALA A 30 -5.79 4.79 10.04
CA ALA A 30 -5.27 3.51 10.54
C ALA A 30 -5.80 2.31 9.74
N ILE A 31 -7.09 2.32 9.38
CA ILE A 31 -7.70 1.28 8.56
C ILE A 31 -7.14 1.29 7.13
N VAL A 32 -6.97 2.45 6.51
CA VAL A 32 -6.47 2.56 5.13
C VAL A 32 -5.01 2.11 5.03
N VAL A 33 -4.16 2.57 5.95
CA VAL A 33 -2.74 2.17 6.02
C VAL A 33 -2.62 0.66 6.20
N LYS A 34 -3.44 0.07 7.09
CA LYS A 34 -3.43 -1.37 7.35
C LYS A 34 -3.91 -2.20 6.15
N ASP A 35 -4.98 -1.77 5.48
CA ASP A 35 -5.69 -2.61 4.51
C ASP A 35 -5.27 -2.39 3.05
N VAL A 36 -4.53 -1.31 2.76
CA VAL A 36 -4.00 -1.00 1.43
C VAL A 36 -2.49 -1.15 1.43
N ALA A 37 -2.03 -2.39 1.23
CA ALA A 37 -0.61 -2.69 1.10
C ALA A 37 0.05 -1.90 -0.05
N GLY A 38 1.28 -1.44 0.14
CA GLY A 38 2.03 -0.70 -0.88
C GLY A 38 1.53 0.72 -1.13
N LEU A 39 0.81 1.32 -0.17
CA LEU A 39 0.71 2.77 -0.10
C LEU A 39 2.03 3.29 0.46
N HIS A 40 2.77 4.06 -0.32
CA HIS A 40 4.16 4.43 0.01
C HIS A 40 4.26 5.47 1.12
N ASP A 41 3.18 6.22 1.37
CA ASP A 41 3.17 7.30 2.35
C ASP A 41 1.89 7.28 3.21
N ARG A 42 2.06 7.53 4.51
CA ARG A 42 0.95 7.83 5.41
C ARG A 42 0.21 9.10 4.96
N GLN A 43 0.92 10.07 4.40
CA GLN A 43 0.34 11.29 3.85
C GLN A 43 -0.62 10.98 2.68
N ASP A 44 -0.29 10.00 1.83
CA ASP A 44 -1.21 9.51 0.79
C ASP A 44 -2.47 8.90 1.42
N ALA A 45 -2.34 8.13 2.51
CA ALA A 45 -3.50 7.60 3.22
C ALA A 45 -4.38 8.71 3.78
N GLU A 46 -3.77 9.70 4.43
CA GLU A 46 -4.44 10.87 4.98
C GLU A 46 -5.17 11.66 3.91
N GLN A 47 -4.52 11.92 2.76
CA GLN A 47 -5.14 12.58 1.61
C GLN A 47 -6.37 11.81 1.12
N MET A 48 -6.26 10.48 0.94
CA MET A 48 -7.39 9.67 0.47
C MET A 48 -8.54 9.61 1.49
N CYS A 49 -8.23 9.70 2.78
CA CYS A 49 -9.23 9.81 3.85
C CYS A 49 -9.94 11.17 3.82
N PHE A 50 -9.20 12.26 3.62
CA PHE A 50 -9.79 13.59 3.46
C PHE A 50 -10.65 13.68 2.20
N ASP A 51 -10.21 13.13 1.08
CA ASP A 51 -11.01 13.08 -0.15
C ASP A 51 -12.33 12.33 0.07
N ALA A 52 -12.30 11.20 0.79
CA ALA A 52 -13.52 10.46 1.11
C ALA A 52 -14.46 11.25 2.03
N LEU A 53 -13.90 12.01 2.98
CA LEU A 53 -14.66 12.90 3.85
C LEU A 53 -15.28 14.07 3.09
N PHE A 54 -14.54 14.68 2.16
CA PHE A 54 -15.05 15.76 1.32
C PHE A 54 -16.17 15.27 0.41
N ASP A 55 -16.01 14.12 -0.23
CA ASP A 55 -17.08 13.50 -1.05
C ASP A 55 -18.34 13.26 -0.21
N TYR A 56 -18.19 12.82 1.03
CA TYR A 56 -19.30 12.64 1.96
C TYR A 56 -19.94 13.98 2.38
N PHE A 57 -19.16 15.02 2.65
CA PHE A 57 -19.71 16.33 3.04
C PHE A 57 -20.41 17.06 1.88
N LEU A 58 -20.00 16.81 0.64
CA LEU A 58 -20.67 17.35 -0.55
C LEU A 58 -22.06 16.74 -0.75
N ASP A 59 -22.24 15.47 -0.40
CA ASP A 59 -23.50 14.75 -0.57
C ASP A 59 -23.72 13.72 0.55
N PRO A 60 -24.03 14.17 1.77
CA PRO A 60 -24.15 13.28 2.92
C PRO A 60 -25.32 12.31 2.80
N ALA A 61 -26.33 12.63 1.97
CA ALA A 61 -27.52 11.79 1.75
C ALA A 61 -27.20 10.45 1.05
N LYS A 62 -26.05 10.32 0.38
CA LYS A 62 -25.59 9.05 -0.20
C LYS A 62 -25.24 7.99 0.84
N TYR A 63 -24.86 8.39 2.05
CA TYR A 63 -24.56 7.45 3.12
C TYR A 63 -25.85 6.84 3.66
N ASN A 64 -25.96 5.51 3.59
CA ASN A 64 -27.06 4.77 4.17
C ASN A 64 -26.64 4.10 5.49
N PRO A 65 -27.08 4.60 6.66
CA PRO A 65 -26.71 4.03 7.95
C PRO A 65 -27.27 2.63 8.21
N ALA A 66 -28.24 2.15 7.43
CA ALA A 66 -28.76 0.79 7.54
C ALA A 66 -27.82 -0.26 6.90
N GLN A 67 -26.92 0.14 5.99
CA GLN A 67 -26.01 -0.78 5.30
C GLN A 67 -24.68 -0.94 6.04
N ALA A 68 -24.11 0.14 6.56
CA ALA A 68 -22.84 0.13 7.26
C ALA A 68 -22.72 1.34 8.20
N GLY A 69 -21.85 1.24 9.20
CA GLY A 69 -21.46 2.39 10.01
C GLY A 69 -20.61 3.40 9.21
N LEU A 70 -20.65 4.67 9.61
CA LEU A 70 -20.00 5.76 8.87
C LEU A 70 -18.50 5.53 8.64
N VAL A 71 -17.77 5.04 9.65
CA VAL A 71 -16.34 4.72 9.52
C VAL A 71 -16.12 3.62 8.47
N THR A 72 -16.94 2.57 8.47
CA THR A 72 -16.87 1.48 7.50
C THR A 72 -17.15 1.96 6.09
N TYR A 73 -18.18 2.79 5.92
CA TYR A 73 -18.53 3.41 4.64
C TYR A 73 -17.36 4.27 4.11
N LEU A 74 -16.85 5.20 4.91
CA LEU A 74 -15.75 6.08 4.53
C LEU A 74 -14.47 5.27 4.24
N ALA A 75 -14.21 4.20 5.01
CA ALA A 75 -13.06 3.33 4.78
C ALA A 75 -13.16 2.61 3.44
N ALA A 76 -14.35 2.18 3.02
CA ALA A 76 -14.54 1.56 1.71
C ALA A 76 -14.23 2.55 0.58
N VAL A 77 -14.71 3.79 0.69
CA VAL A 77 -14.45 4.87 -0.27
C VAL A 77 -12.95 5.21 -0.33
N ALA A 78 -12.33 5.47 0.83
CA ALA A 78 -10.92 5.84 0.92
C ALA A 78 -10.00 4.73 0.40
N LYS A 79 -10.27 3.45 0.70
CA LYS A 79 -9.52 2.31 0.15
C LYS A 79 -9.63 2.22 -1.38
N GLY A 80 -10.82 2.51 -1.93
CA GLY A 80 -11.02 2.56 -3.38
C GLY A 80 -10.14 3.60 -4.06
N LYS A 81 -10.08 4.81 -3.47
CA LYS A 81 -9.21 5.89 -3.94
C LYS A 81 -7.72 5.54 -3.78
N ALA A 82 -7.31 5.07 -2.61
CA ALA A 82 -5.93 4.65 -2.33
C ALA A 82 -5.43 3.56 -3.29
N ARG A 83 -6.26 2.56 -3.61
CA ARG A 83 -5.94 1.53 -4.62
C ARG A 83 -5.80 2.12 -6.02
N THR A 84 -6.61 3.13 -6.35
CA THR A 84 -6.55 3.82 -7.65
C THR A 84 -5.28 4.65 -7.77
N LEU A 85 -4.92 5.38 -6.70
CA LEU A 85 -3.66 6.11 -6.59
C LEU A 85 -2.46 5.18 -6.74
N ARG A 86 -2.43 4.06 -6.01
CA ARG A 86 -1.36 3.07 -6.15
C ARG A 86 -1.24 2.56 -7.60
N ARG A 87 -2.36 2.24 -8.26
CA ARG A 87 -2.37 1.82 -9.67
C ARG A 87 -1.91 2.93 -10.62
N SER A 88 -2.13 4.20 -10.31
CA SER A 88 -1.62 5.30 -11.15
C SER A 88 -0.12 5.50 -10.94
N GLN A 89 0.36 5.47 -9.69
CA GLN A 89 1.78 5.54 -9.35
C GLN A 89 2.57 4.39 -10.02
N SER A 90 2.11 3.14 -9.91
CA SER A 90 2.79 2.01 -10.58
C SER A 90 2.81 2.13 -12.11
N ARG A 91 1.77 2.73 -12.72
CA ARG A 91 1.74 2.97 -14.18
C ARG A 91 2.69 4.08 -14.61
N ARG A 92 2.86 5.12 -13.79
CA ARG A 92 3.80 6.22 -14.09
C ARG A 92 5.24 5.75 -14.01
N VAL A 93 5.59 4.99 -12.98
CA VAL A 93 6.92 4.34 -12.86
C VAL A 93 7.18 3.42 -14.04
N GLY A 94 6.19 2.63 -14.48
CA GLY A 94 6.32 1.78 -15.67
C GLY A 94 6.50 2.53 -16.99
N HIS A 95 5.97 3.75 -17.11
CA HIS A 95 6.04 4.55 -18.33
C HIS A 95 7.29 5.46 -18.37
N GLU A 96 7.75 5.93 -17.21
CA GLU A 96 8.99 6.70 -17.07
C GLU A 96 10.22 5.79 -17.28
N ASN A 97 10.18 4.55 -16.81
CA ASN A 97 11.23 3.55 -17.08
C ASN A 97 11.32 3.14 -18.56
N ALA A 98 10.23 3.27 -19.34
CA ALA A 98 10.25 2.96 -20.77
C ALA A 98 10.89 4.08 -21.62
N PHE A 99 10.94 5.32 -21.11
CA PHE A 99 11.59 6.45 -21.79
C PHE A 99 13.04 6.70 -21.31
N ALA A 100 13.40 6.27 -20.10
CA ALA A 100 14.74 6.43 -19.54
C ALA A 100 15.78 5.40 -20.03
N SER A 101 15.41 4.44 -20.87
CA SER A 101 16.33 3.39 -21.36
C SER A 101 17.33 3.88 -22.43
N ALA A 102 17.41 5.19 -22.68
CA ALA A 102 18.32 5.79 -23.67
C ALA A 102 19.42 6.67 -23.08
N ALA A 103 19.48 6.88 -21.76
CA ALA A 103 20.54 7.70 -21.16
C ALA A 103 21.02 7.12 -19.83
N GLU A 104 22.24 6.59 -19.90
CA GLU A 104 23.30 6.44 -18.90
C GLU A 104 23.03 6.83 -17.43
N GLU A 105 23.46 5.92 -16.55
CA GLU A 105 23.99 6.11 -15.19
C GLU A 105 23.12 6.81 -14.12
N THR A 106 22.37 5.96 -13.42
CA THR A 106 22.34 5.82 -11.95
C THR A 106 22.48 7.08 -11.08
N GLU A 107 21.33 7.61 -10.67
CA GLU A 107 21.14 8.14 -9.31
C GLU A 107 19.77 7.65 -8.81
N GLU A 108 19.79 6.72 -7.85
CA GLU A 108 18.59 6.32 -7.10
C GLU A 108 18.08 7.51 -6.27
N PRO A 109 16.79 7.87 -6.33
CA PRO A 109 16.25 8.91 -5.46
C PRO A 109 16.13 8.39 -4.02
N PRO A 110 16.30 9.24 -2.99
CA PRO A 110 16.30 8.85 -1.59
C PRO A 110 14.87 8.62 -1.09
N GLY A 111 14.26 7.50 -1.49
CA GLY A 111 12.95 7.04 -1.01
C GLY A 111 13.00 5.73 -0.21
N ASP A 112 14.13 5.02 -0.24
CA ASP A 112 14.26 3.63 0.24
C ASP A 112 15.00 3.48 1.58
N ALA A 113 15.32 4.58 2.29
CA ALA A 113 16.18 4.52 3.47
C ALA A 113 15.61 3.67 4.63
N ASP A 114 14.29 3.55 4.75
CA ASP A 114 13.63 2.75 5.80
C ASP A 114 13.27 1.32 5.34
N GLU A 115 12.97 1.09 4.05
CA GLU A 115 12.62 -0.24 3.54
C GLU A 115 13.88 -1.10 3.30
N ALA A 116 14.96 -0.49 2.80
CA ALA A 116 16.28 -1.09 2.77
C ALA A 116 16.79 -1.38 4.19
N ALA A 117 16.59 -0.47 5.15
CA ALA A 117 17.05 -0.67 6.52
C ALA A 117 16.31 -1.83 7.24
N VAL A 118 15.03 -2.07 6.96
CA VAL A 118 14.29 -3.21 7.53
C VAL A 118 14.70 -4.54 6.90
N LEU A 119 14.93 -4.56 5.58
CA LEU A 119 15.41 -5.75 4.89
C LEU A 119 16.88 -6.04 5.21
N ASP A 120 17.72 -5.02 5.43
CA ASP A 120 19.12 -5.15 5.86
C ASP A 120 19.25 -5.62 7.31
N ARG A 121 18.28 -5.27 8.17
CA ARG A 121 18.23 -5.73 9.57
C ARG A 121 17.68 -7.15 9.72
N LEU A 122 17.12 -7.74 8.67
CA LEU A 122 16.57 -9.09 8.74
C LEU A 122 17.71 -10.11 8.76
N ASP A 123 17.75 -10.98 9.76
CA ASP A 123 18.66 -12.12 9.77
C ASP A 123 18.16 -13.19 8.77
N TRP A 124 18.52 -13.00 7.50
CA TRP A 124 18.12 -13.88 6.41
C TRP A 124 18.67 -15.31 6.56
N GLU A 125 19.68 -15.55 7.40
CA GLU A 125 20.17 -16.89 7.70
C GLU A 125 19.30 -17.58 8.76
N ALA A 126 18.85 -16.85 9.78
CA ALA A 126 17.91 -17.36 10.77
C ALA A 126 16.51 -17.63 10.19
N PHE A 127 16.06 -16.84 9.21
CA PHE A 127 14.69 -16.93 8.66
C PHE A 127 14.58 -17.55 7.27
N GLY A 128 15.69 -17.82 6.57
CA GLY A 128 15.71 -18.29 5.19
C GLY A 128 14.83 -19.51 4.95
N GLY A 129 14.90 -20.52 5.83
CA GLY A 129 14.07 -21.73 5.73
C GLY A 129 12.57 -21.51 5.99
N ALA A 130 12.20 -20.51 6.80
CA ALA A 130 10.80 -20.18 7.08
C ALA A 130 10.15 -19.33 5.98
N LEU A 131 10.98 -18.65 5.19
CA LEU A 131 10.57 -17.80 4.08
C LEU A 131 10.32 -18.58 2.79
N ILE A 132 11.03 -19.68 2.57
CA ILE A 132 10.85 -20.55 1.39
C ILE A 132 9.59 -21.39 1.56
N LYS A 133 8.56 -21.14 0.75
CA LYS A 133 7.33 -21.94 0.73
C LYS A 133 6.93 -22.38 -0.66
N ASP A 134 7.34 -21.62 -1.67
CA ASP A 134 7.04 -21.87 -3.07
C ASP A 134 8.34 -22.15 -3.85
N PRO A 135 8.29 -22.97 -4.92
CA PRO A 135 9.42 -23.13 -5.83
C PRO A 135 9.86 -21.78 -6.43
N GLY A 136 11.16 -21.47 -6.30
CA GLY A 136 11.76 -20.23 -6.77
C GLY A 136 11.84 -19.11 -5.73
N ASP A 137 11.31 -19.30 -4.52
CA ASP A 137 11.48 -18.33 -3.43
C ASP A 137 12.96 -18.12 -3.07
N GLU A 138 13.77 -19.18 -3.13
CA GLU A 138 15.21 -19.16 -2.90
C GLU A 138 15.94 -18.19 -3.83
N VAL A 139 15.55 -18.18 -5.11
CA VAL A 139 16.12 -17.30 -6.13
C VAL A 139 15.82 -15.84 -5.78
N ILE A 140 14.59 -15.55 -5.37
CA ILE A 140 14.19 -14.19 -5.01
C ILE A 140 14.91 -13.73 -3.74
N ILE A 141 15.04 -14.60 -2.73
CA ILE A 141 15.77 -14.28 -1.50
C ILE A 141 17.24 -14.00 -1.80
N ALA A 142 17.88 -14.80 -2.65
CA ALA A 142 19.26 -14.57 -3.08
C ALA A 142 19.42 -13.23 -3.81
N LEU A 143 18.48 -12.86 -4.67
CA LEU A 143 18.49 -11.58 -5.37
C LEU A 143 18.24 -10.39 -4.41
N ILE A 144 17.38 -10.54 -3.41
CA ILE A 144 17.16 -9.51 -2.37
C ILE A 144 18.44 -9.28 -1.57
N LYS A 145 19.14 -10.35 -1.16
CA LYS A 145 20.43 -10.25 -0.43
C LYS A 145 21.52 -9.52 -1.22
N GLN A 146 21.44 -9.54 -2.55
CA GLN A 146 22.39 -8.88 -3.45
C GLN A 146 21.92 -7.48 -3.87
N SER A 147 20.82 -6.98 -3.30
CA SER A 147 20.14 -5.75 -3.74
C SER A 147 19.75 -5.76 -5.22
N ALA A 148 19.71 -6.93 -5.85
CA ALA A 148 19.47 -7.14 -7.29
C ALA A 148 18.06 -7.70 -7.57
N HIS A 149 17.06 -7.21 -6.84
CA HIS A 149 15.71 -7.80 -6.81
C HIS A 149 14.70 -7.06 -7.71
N SER A 150 15.15 -6.51 -8.83
CA SER A 150 14.25 -5.93 -9.82
C SER A 150 13.27 -7.00 -10.36
N PRO A 151 12.04 -6.63 -10.75
CA PRO A 151 11.10 -7.57 -11.35
C PRO A 151 11.66 -8.30 -12.58
N ALA A 152 12.54 -7.66 -13.35
CA ALA A 152 13.22 -8.27 -14.48
C ALA A 152 14.27 -9.30 -14.05
N ALA A 153 15.11 -8.99 -13.06
CA ALA A 153 16.10 -9.92 -12.52
C ALA A 153 15.43 -11.15 -11.88
N VAL A 154 14.32 -10.93 -11.17
CA VAL A 154 13.51 -12.01 -10.60
C VAL A 154 12.82 -12.83 -11.69
N ALA A 155 12.23 -12.21 -12.71
CA ALA A 155 11.63 -12.94 -13.83
C ALA A 155 12.67 -13.81 -14.54
N GLN A 156 13.86 -13.27 -14.80
CA GLN A 156 14.98 -13.99 -15.40
C GLN A 156 15.43 -15.17 -14.52
N GLY A 157 15.63 -14.94 -13.22
CA GLY A 157 16.03 -15.98 -12.28
C GLY A 157 14.98 -17.09 -12.10
N LEU A 158 13.70 -16.76 -12.28
CA LEU A 158 12.59 -17.72 -12.22
C LEU A 158 12.29 -18.40 -13.56
N GLY A 159 13.00 -18.05 -14.64
CA GLY A 159 12.70 -18.54 -15.99
C GLY A 159 11.35 -18.08 -16.54
N LEU A 160 10.81 -16.97 -16.02
CA LEU A 160 9.59 -16.35 -16.53
C LEU A 160 9.89 -15.54 -17.80
N ALA A 161 8.88 -15.41 -18.66
CA ALA A 161 8.98 -14.54 -19.83
C ALA A 161 9.22 -13.09 -19.40
N ILE A 162 10.13 -12.39 -20.09
CA ILE A 162 10.37 -10.95 -19.89
C ILE A 162 9.32 -10.16 -20.68
N ASP A 163 8.05 -10.37 -20.31
CA ASP A 163 6.89 -9.66 -20.84
C ASP A 163 6.05 -9.09 -19.70
N ALA A 164 5.00 -8.34 -20.02
CA ALA A 164 4.15 -7.70 -19.02
C ALA A 164 3.54 -8.70 -18.01
N VAL A 165 3.31 -9.95 -18.42
CA VAL A 165 2.70 -10.99 -17.58
C VAL A 165 3.75 -11.59 -16.63
N GLY A 166 4.92 -11.94 -17.15
CA GLY A 166 6.02 -12.50 -16.37
C GLY A 166 6.63 -11.50 -15.41
N LEU A 167 6.77 -10.24 -15.80
CA LEU A 167 7.22 -9.15 -14.89
C LEU A 167 6.20 -8.89 -13.78
N ALA A 168 4.89 -8.91 -14.08
CA ALA A 168 3.85 -8.74 -13.06
C ALA A 168 3.75 -9.93 -12.10
N GLU A 169 4.07 -11.15 -12.57
CA GLU A 169 4.18 -12.33 -11.71
C GLU A 169 5.44 -12.26 -10.83
N ALA A 170 6.59 -11.87 -11.39
CA ALA A 170 7.82 -11.65 -10.62
C ALA A 170 7.64 -10.61 -9.51
N ALA A 171 7.01 -9.46 -9.81
CA ALA A 171 6.69 -8.42 -8.83
C ALA A 171 5.78 -8.94 -7.71
N ARG A 172 4.75 -9.73 -8.04
CA ARG A 172 3.86 -10.35 -7.04
C ARG A 172 4.59 -11.32 -6.13
N ARG A 173 5.59 -12.04 -6.64
CA ARG A 173 6.39 -12.98 -5.84
C ARG A 173 7.36 -12.26 -4.90
N ILE A 174 8.00 -11.18 -5.36
CA ILE A 174 8.82 -10.29 -4.51
C ILE A 174 7.99 -9.80 -3.32
N GLU A 175 6.79 -9.25 -3.58
CA GLU A 175 5.92 -8.72 -2.54
C GLU A 175 5.47 -9.79 -1.54
N ARG A 176 5.24 -11.02 -2.02
CA ARG A 176 4.88 -12.15 -1.15
C ARG A 176 6.01 -12.51 -0.19
N ILE A 177 7.27 -12.45 -0.63
CA ILE A 177 8.43 -12.73 0.23
C ILE A 177 8.64 -11.58 1.23
N ARG A 178 8.59 -10.33 0.78
CA ARG A 178 8.67 -9.16 1.66
C ARG A 178 7.59 -9.19 2.76
N GLY A 179 6.35 -9.49 2.37
CA GLY A 179 5.25 -9.64 3.33
C GLY A 179 5.42 -10.82 4.30
N ARG A 180 6.10 -11.91 3.91
CA ARG A 180 6.45 -13.02 4.82
C ARG A 180 7.55 -12.61 5.79
N ALA A 181 8.58 -11.92 5.31
CA ALA A 181 9.69 -11.40 6.13
C ALA A 181 9.18 -10.45 7.21
N ARG A 182 8.29 -9.50 6.85
CA ARG A 182 7.68 -8.57 7.81
C ARG A 182 6.95 -9.30 8.95
N ARG A 183 6.11 -10.29 8.63
CA ARG A 183 5.38 -11.09 9.64
C ARG A 183 6.28 -11.91 10.55
N LEU A 184 7.49 -12.26 10.09
CA LEU A 184 8.46 -12.98 10.92
C LEU A 184 9.21 -12.01 11.85
N ALA A 185 9.62 -10.84 11.33
CA ALA A 185 10.24 -9.78 12.13
C ALA A 185 9.32 -9.30 13.28
N GLU A 186 8.04 -9.07 12.98
CA GLU A 186 7.02 -8.68 13.98
C GLU A 186 6.78 -9.76 15.06
N ARG A 187 7.12 -11.03 14.78
CA ARG A 187 6.98 -12.14 15.74
C ARG A 187 8.23 -12.37 16.57
N SER A 188 9.40 -11.92 16.13
CA SER A 188 10.65 -12.02 16.88
C SER A 188 10.84 -10.89 17.88
N GLU A 189 10.11 -9.78 17.73
CA GLU A 189 10.12 -8.64 18.66
C GLU A 189 9.05 -8.73 19.79
N ALA A 190 8.21 -9.77 19.77
CA ALA A 190 7.14 -10.02 20.74
C ALA A 190 7.50 -11.16 21.71
#